data_AF-A0A945CI12-F1
#
_entry.id   AF-A0A945CI12-F1
#
_cell.length_a   1.000
_cell.length_b   1.000
_cell.length_c   1.000
_cell.angle_alpha   90.00
_cell.angle_beta   90.00
_cell.angle_gamma   90.00
#
_symmetry.space_group_name_H-M   'P 1'
#
loop_
_entity.id
_entity.type
_entity.pdbx_description
1 polymer ?
#
loop_
_entity_poly.entity_id
_entity_poly.type
_entity_poly.pdbx_seq_one_letter_code
_entity_poly.pdbx_strand_id
1 'polypeptide(L)' 'FLLVANDRLRAPNFAATLTALQPQLDPVLSALYGNSTFTCERTSDPAERFAVLVKSDTSLDTAALLANLSN' A
#
# COMPACT_ATOMS: atom_id res chain seq x y z
N PHE A 1 -7.05 -2.43 -2.06
CA PHE A 1 -7.20 -3.12 -0.76
C PHE A 1 -6.63 -2.23 0.35
N LEU A 2 -6.75 -2.62 1.63
CA LEU A 2 -6.16 -1.88 2.76
C LEU A 2 -4.84 -2.52 3.21
N LEU A 3 -3.75 -1.75 3.20
CA LEU A 3 -2.49 -2.14 3.83
C LEU A 3 -2.40 -1.49 5.21
N VAL A 4 -2.08 -2.27 6.24
CA VAL A 4 -1.97 -1.79 7.63
C VAL A 4 -0.60 -2.11 8.18
N ALA A 5 0.12 -1.09 8.64
CA ALA A 5 1.36 -1.28 9.39
C ALA A 5 1.02 -1.43 10.88
N ASN A 6 1.23 -2.64 11.42
CA ASN A 6 0.91 -2.95 12.81
C ASN A 6 2.08 -2.68 13.78
N ASP A 7 2.84 -1.61 13.55
CA ASP A 7 3.91 -1.13 14.42
C ASP A 7 3.74 0.38 14.64
N ARG A 8 3.01 0.74 15.69
CA ARG A 8 2.73 2.15 16.00
C ARG A 8 3.93 2.92 16.52
N LEU A 9 4.97 2.22 16.99
CA LEU A 9 6.18 2.86 17.52
C LEU A 9 7.08 3.34 16.37
N ARG A 10 7.15 2.56 15.28
CA ARG A 10 8.00 2.85 14.12
C ARG A 10 7.23 3.42 12.92
N ALA A 11 5.94 3.17 12.84
CA ALA A 11 5.05 3.68 11.79
C ALA A 11 3.83 4.39 12.41
N PRO A 12 4.02 5.56 13.06
CA PRO A 12 2.90 6.37 13.54
C PRO A 12 2.02 6.84 12.37
N ASN A 13 0.73 7.09 12.58
CA ASN A 13 -0.17 7.50 11.52
C ASN A 13 -0.02 9.00 11.13
N PHE A 14 1.12 9.33 10.53
CA PHE A 14 1.44 10.68 10.05
C PHE A 14 1.74 10.67 8.55
N ALA A 15 1.60 11.84 7.91
CA ALA A 15 1.96 12.01 6.50
C ALA A 15 3.43 11.64 6.22
N ALA A 16 4.34 11.99 7.14
CA ALA A 16 5.74 11.64 7.05
C ALA A 16 5.99 10.12 6.97
N THR A 17 5.15 9.31 7.63
CA THR A 17 5.23 7.84 7.56
C THR A 17 4.89 7.32 6.18
N LEU A 18 3.87 7.89 5.51
CA LEU A 18 3.57 7.53 4.13
C LEU A 18 4.73 7.93 3.22
N THR A 19 5.23 9.15 3.34
CA THR A 19 6.38 9.62 2.54
C THR A 19 7.62 8.73 2.71
N ALA A 20 7.88 8.25 3.93
CA ALA A 20 9.01 7.36 4.21
C ALA A 20 8.80 5.93 3.67
N LEU A 21 7.57 5.42 3.68
CA LEU A 21 7.24 4.06 3.23
C LEU A 21 7.00 3.96 1.72
N GLN A 22 6.52 5.02 1.07
CA GLN A 22 6.15 5.04 -0.35
C GLN A 22 7.24 4.44 -1.26
N PRO A 23 8.54 4.79 -1.11
CA PRO A 23 9.59 4.25 -1.99
C PRO A 23 9.77 2.73 -1.89
N GLN A 24 9.39 2.13 -0.76
CA GLN A 24 9.42 0.67 -0.57
C GLN A 24 8.11 0.00 -0.98
N LEU A 25 6.99 0.72 -0.87
CA LEU A 25 5.68 0.24 -1.31
C LEU A 25 5.56 0.23 -2.83
N ASP A 26 6.07 1.26 -3.51
CA ASP A 26 5.96 1.43 -4.96
C ASP A 26 6.43 0.21 -5.77
N PRO A 27 7.62 -0.37 -5.56
CA PRO A 27 8.06 -1.53 -6.33
C PRO A 27 7.19 -2.76 -6.06
N VAL A 28 6.74 -2.95 -4.82
CA VAL A 28 5.87 -4.09 -4.44
C VAL A 28 4.50 -3.95 -5.07
N LEU A 29 3.92 -2.75 -5.03
CA LEU A 29 2.62 -2.47 -5.63
C LEU A 29 2.69 -2.50 -7.15
N SER A 30 3.77 -1.99 -7.76
CA SER A 30 4.00 -2.11 -9.20
C SER A 30 4.09 -3.57 -9.62
N ALA A 31 4.85 -4.40 -8.91
CA ALA A 31 4.91 -5.83 -9.17
C ALA A 31 3.52 -6.48 -9.02
N LEU A 32 2.84 -6.26 -7.89
CA LEU A 32 1.53 -6.82 -7.58
C LEU A 32 0.48 -6.50 -8.65
N TYR A 33 0.47 -5.26 -9.16
CA TYR A 33 -0.48 -4.80 -10.18
C TYR A 33 0.05 -4.91 -11.62
N GLY A 34 1.17 -5.60 -11.86
CA GLY A 34 1.69 -5.81 -13.21
C GLY A 34 2.11 -4.52 -13.93
N ASN A 35 2.64 -3.55 -13.18
CA ASN A 35 3.02 -2.20 -13.62
C ASN A 35 1.84 -1.31 -14.06
N SER A 36 0.60 -1.64 -13.66
CA SER A 36 -0.54 -0.74 -13.78
C SER A 36 -0.47 0.43 -12.79
N THR A 37 -1.18 1.51 -13.11
CA THR A 37 -1.33 2.68 -12.23
C THR A 37 -2.09 2.30 -10.94
N PHE A 38 -1.64 2.85 -9.83
CA PHE A 38 -2.30 2.77 -8.53
C PHE A 38 -2.16 4.08 -7.77
N THR A 39 -3.05 4.30 -6.80
CA THR A 39 -2.97 5.42 -5.84
C THR A 39 -2.96 4.89 -4.41
N CYS A 40 -2.32 5.64 -3.53
CA CYS A 40 -2.19 5.34 -2.11
C CYS A 40 -2.77 6.50 -1.28
N GLU A 41 -3.79 6.22 -0.47
CA GLU A 41 -4.42 7.22 0.40
C GLU A 41 -4.31 6.78 1.86
N ARG A 42 -3.69 7.61 2.71
CA ARG A 42 -3.59 7.37 4.16
C ARG A 42 -4.85 7.82 4.90
N THR A 43 -5.31 7.06 5.89
CA THR A 43 -6.36 7.54 6.82
C THR A 43 -5.80 8.65 7.71
N SER A 44 -6.58 9.70 7.99
CA SER A 44 -6.04 10.92 8.61
C SER A 44 -5.99 10.88 10.14
N ASP A 45 -6.70 9.97 10.82
CA ASP A 45 -6.79 9.93 12.29
C ASP A 45 -5.47 9.45 12.93
N PRO A 46 -4.74 10.32 13.66
CA PRO A 46 -3.48 9.95 14.31
C PRO A 46 -3.62 8.89 15.41
N ALA A 47 -4.81 8.72 15.98
CA ALA A 47 -5.09 7.72 17.00
C ALA A 47 -5.22 6.30 16.42
N GLU A 48 -5.40 6.16 15.11
CA GLU A 48 -5.48 4.89 14.42
C GLU A 48 -4.10 4.29 14.10
N ARG A 49 -4.10 3.04 13.66
CA ARG A 49 -2.91 2.41 13.05
C ARG A 49 -2.65 3.06 11.69
N PHE A 50 -1.38 3.18 11.31
CA PHE A 50 -1.04 3.61 9.97
C PHE A 50 -1.63 2.62 8.95
N ALA A 51 -2.54 3.14 8.12
CA ALA A 51 -3.23 2.37 7.11
C ALA A 51 -3.25 3.16 5.80
N VAL A 52 -3.07 2.45 4.70
CA VAL A 52 -3.06 2.99 3.34
C VAL A 52 -4.10 2.23 2.52
N LEU A 53 -5.06 2.97 2.00
CA LEU A 53 -5.99 2.48 1.00
C LEU A 53 -5.29 2.52 -0.36
N VAL A 54 -5.07 1.33 -0.93
CA VAL A 54 -4.52 1.17 -2.27
C VAL A 54 -5.68 1.00 -3.26
N LYS A 55 -5.74 1.87 -4.26
CA LYS A 55 -6.69 1.81 -5.38
C LYS A 55 -5.93 1.58 -6.67
N SER A 56 -6.49 0.79 -7.58
CA SER A 56 -5.97 0.64 -8.94
C SER A 56 -7.14 0.73 -9.91
N ASP A 57 -6.86 1.24 -11.10
CA ASP A 57 -7.84 1.30 -12.19
C ASP A 57 -8.08 -0.08 -12.81
N THR A 58 -7.24 -1.07 -12.47
CA THR A 58 -7.38 -2.45 -12.94
C THR A 58 -8.03 -3.32 -11.86
N SER A 59 -9.09 -4.02 -12.25
CA SER A 59 -9.68 -5.09 -11.43
C SER A 59 -8.97 -6.40 -11.73
N LEU A 60 -8.11 -6.84 -10.81
CA LEU A 60 -7.47 -8.15 -10.83
C LEU A 60 -8.02 -8.98 -9.69
N ASP A 61 -8.30 -10.26 -9.94
CA ASP A 61 -8.60 -11.19 -8.87
C ASP A 61 -7.35 -11.55 -8.06
N THR A 62 -7.54 -12.21 -6.93
CA THR A 62 -6.44 -12.57 -6.03
C THR A 62 -5.41 -13.50 -6.70
N ALA A 63 -5.85 -14.38 -7.62
CA ALA A 63 -4.97 -15.31 -8.31
C ALA A 63 -4.03 -14.57 -9.28
N ALA A 64 -4.56 -13.61 -10.04
CA ALA A 64 -3.78 -12.76 -10.94
C ALA A 64 -2.78 -11.89 -10.17
N LEU A 65 -3.20 -11.29 -9.04
CA LEU A 65 -2.31 -10.51 -8.18
C LEU A 65 -1.13 -11.35 -7.65
N LEU A 66 -1.41 -12.57 -7.17
CA LEU A 66 -0.38 -13.49 -6.67
C LEU A 66 0.55 -13.99 -7.79
N ALA A 67 0.01 -14.25 -8.98
CA ALA A 67 0.81 -14.66 -10.13
C ALA A 67 1.83 -13.58 -10.52
N ASN A 68 1.46 -12.30 -10.43
CA ASN A 68 2.38 -11.19 -10.73
C ASN A 68 3.58 -11.11 -9.77
N LEU A 69 3.40 -11.53 -8.51
CA LEU A 69 4.48 -11.56 -7.50
C LEU A 69 5.39 -12.79 -7.60
N SER A 70 4.98 -13.81 -8.37
CA SER A 70 5.72 -15.07 -8.52
C SER A 70 6.75 -15.03 -9.66
N ASN A 71 6.89 -13.87 -10.33
CA ASN A 71 7.83 -13.61 -11.42
C ASN A 71 9.09 -12.88 -10.94
#